data_AF-A0A094KAB4-F1
#
_entry.id   AF-A0A094KAB4-F1
#
_cell.length_a   1.000
_cell.length_b   1.000
_cell.length_c   1.000
_cell.angle_alpha   90.00
_cell.angle_beta   90.00
_cell.angle_gamma   90.00
#
_symmetry.space_group_name_H-M   'P 1'
#
loop_
_entity.id
_entity.type
_entity.pdbx_description
1 polymer ?
#
loop_
_entity_poly.entity_id
_entity_poly.type
_entity_poly.pdbx_seq_one_letter_code
_entity_poly.pdbx_strand_id
1 'polypeptide(L)'
;MVDWMIYDDAHQALICKAHGYAITNLAGHLADTHSNLDLKTRKAIVGEYLGLQINRPPDYNFQFGPRNSIPVIDGLTIHNGFACKNYEKCRYLTTSRKAVRVHCNDEHDWTWTKADPVHWEGVKLQTFFRVPGNAIHYFCVVVPEEAGEDVTDKRGRPKCQLIDDIKEQWAHGKEQQENLQKVLADGASRHETTNWLNRAEWIVHFKERDLSEIHACSRMPGREDDYLRRMAAAMDRLFFGRCIDGLKSMPLMTRHLLASPHQLDAHSRPFGPLQEKTSMDRNLIYWTRFLCYCLNVLHLDESELFEKHGFRFAAGQRESLGKLWEHLQNEDWSEEALEDELLGVSASFWM
;
A
#
# COMPACT_ATOMS: atom_id res chain seq x y z
N MET A 1 -10.79 22.56 -32.12
CA MET A 1 -10.00 21.32 -32.03
C MET A 1 -9.35 21.32 -30.67
N VAL A 2 -9.49 20.23 -29.93
CA VAL A 2 -8.96 20.11 -28.58
C VAL A 2 -7.56 19.50 -28.68
N ASP A 3 -6.52 20.30 -28.53
CA ASP A 3 -5.11 19.90 -28.80
C ASP A 3 -4.59 18.76 -27.91
N TRP A 4 -5.34 18.35 -26.89
CA TRP A 4 -4.99 17.28 -25.96
C TRP A 4 -5.77 15.97 -26.19
N MET A 5 -6.56 15.86 -27.25
CA MET A 5 -7.26 14.63 -27.62
C MET A 5 -6.72 14.06 -28.94
N ILE A 6 -6.26 12.81 -28.91
CA ILE A 6 -5.65 12.13 -30.06
C ILE A 6 -6.44 10.85 -30.30
N TYR A 7 -6.95 10.66 -31.53
CA TYR A 7 -7.50 9.37 -31.93
C TYR A 7 -6.42 8.56 -32.64
N ASP A 8 -6.08 7.41 -32.08
CA ASP A 8 -5.21 6.43 -32.70
C ASP A 8 -6.07 5.43 -33.49
N ASP A 9 -6.04 5.54 -34.82
CA ASP A 9 -6.85 4.73 -35.73
C ASP A 9 -6.44 3.24 -35.69
N ALA A 10 -5.13 2.97 -35.54
CA ALA A 10 -4.58 1.63 -35.53
C ALA A 10 -5.12 0.77 -34.36
N HIS A 11 -5.34 1.39 -33.20
CA HIS A 11 -5.85 0.73 -32.01
C HIS A 11 -7.31 1.11 -31.70
N GLN A 12 -7.96 1.92 -32.56
CA GLN A 12 -9.31 2.45 -32.38
C GLN A 12 -9.53 3.11 -31.00
N ALA A 13 -8.48 3.79 -30.53
CA ALA A 13 -8.39 4.29 -29.16
C ALA A 13 -8.37 5.81 -29.13
N LEU A 14 -9.26 6.41 -28.34
CA LEU A 14 -9.26 7.84 -28.09
C LEU A 14 -8.40 8.15 -26.86
N ILE A 15 -7.27 8.83 -27.05
CA ILE A 15 -6.27 9.09 -26.02
C ILE A 15 -6.40 10.52 -25.50
N CYS A 16 -6.38 10.66 -24.18
CA CYS A 16 -6.27 11.96 -23.52
C CYS A 16 -4.79 12.27 -23.24
N LYS A 17 -4.16 13.15 -24.01
CA LYS A 17 -2.75 13.56 -23.81
C LYS A 17 -2.50 14.20 -22.44
N ALA A 18 -3.49 14.91 -21.90
CA ALA A 18 -3.39 15.52 -20.57
C ALA A 18 -3.26 14.48 -19.45
N HIS A 19 -3.82 13.29 -19.65
CA HIS A 19 -3.88 12.24 -18.63
C HIS A 19 -3.10 10.97 -18.98
N GLY A 20 -2.68 10.83 -20.24
CA GLY A 20 -1.74 9.81 -20.66
C GLY A 20 -2.32 8.40 -20.87
N TYR A 21 -3.64 8.26 -21.09
CA TYR A 21 -4.33 6.98 -21.26
C TYR A 21 -5.50 7.06 -22.25
N ALA A 22 -6.00 5.89 -22.69
CA ALA A 22 -7.18 5.79 -23.55
C ALA A 22 -8.50 5.90 -22.77
N ILE A 23 -9.42 6.65 -23.36
CA ILE A 23 -10.75 6.94 -22.88
C ILE A 23 -11.73 5.89 -23.45
N THR A 24 -12.46 5.21 -22.57
CA THR A 24 -13.55 4.30 -22.97
C THR A 24 -14.93 4.97 -22.92
N ASN A 25 -15.12 5.95 -22.02
CA ASN A 25 -16.33 6.76 -21.94
C ASN A 25 -15.97 8.25 -21.91
N LEU A 26 -16.05 8.90 -23.07
CA LEU A 26 -15.67 10.31 -23.24
C LEU A 26 -16.53 11.25 -22.39
N ALA A 27 -17.85 11.04 -22.35
CA ALA A 27 -18.74 11.91 -21.58
C ALA A 27 -18.45 11.85 -20.08
N GLY A 28 -18.23 10.64 -19.55
CA GLY A 28 -17.84 10.44 -18.14
C GLY A 28 -16.46 11.02 -17.84
N HIS A 29 -15.46 10.73 -18.68
CA HIS A 29 -14.10 11.24 -18.54
C HIS A 29 -14.06 12.78 -18.46
N LEU A 30 -14.75 13.45 -19.37
CA LEU A 30 -14.83 14.92 -19.39
C LEU A 30 -15.51 15.48 -18.14
N ALA A 31 -16.52 14.80 -17.61
CA ALA A 31 -17.22 15.23 -16.40
C ALA A 31 -16.35 15.10 -15.14
N ASP A 32 -15.61 14.01 -15.04
CA ASP A 32 -14.87 13.67 -13.82
C ASP A 32 -13.48 14.30 -13.78
N THR A 33 -12.80 14.40 -14.93
CA THR A 33 -11.38 14.79 -15.01
C THR A 33 -11.13 16.15 -15.67
N HIS A 34 -12.14 16.69 -16.36
CA HIS A 34 -12.10 18.02 -16.98
C HIS A 34 -13.29 18.88 -16.51
N SER A 35 -13.51 18.91 -15.20
CA SER A 35 -14.62 19.65 -14.56
C SER A 35 -14.56 21.17 -14.77
N ASN A 36 -13.39 21.69 -15.12
CA ASN A 36 -13.16 23.08 -15.53
C ASN A 36 -13.80 23.45 -16.88
N LEU A 37 -14.23 22.47 -17.69
CA LEU A 37 -14.96 22.70 -18.93
C LEU A 37 -16.46 22.85 -18.66
N ASP A 38 -17.04 23.92 -19.19
CA ASP A 38 -18.48 24.12 -19.12
C ASP A 38 -19.24 23.04 -19.89
N LEU A 39 -20.53 22.88 -19.56
CA LEU A 39 -21.37 21.81 -20.11
C LEU A 39 -21.55 21.92 -21.64
N LYS A 40 -21.59 23.14 -22.19
CA LYS A 40 -21.76 23.37 -23.63
C LYS A 40 -20.51 22.92 -24.38
N THR A 41 -19.33 23.24 -23.86
CA THR A 41 -18.04 22.82 -24.40
C THR A 41 -17.89 21.30 -24.34
N ARG A 42 -18.23 20.64 -23.21
CA ARG A 42 -18.19 19.17 -23.10
C ARG A 42 -19.09 18.48 -24.12
N LYS A 43 -20.31 18.98 -24.33
CA LYS A 43 -21.24 18.44 -25.34
C LYS A 43 -20.72 18.60 -26.76
N ALA A 44 -20.09 19.73 -27.08
CA ALA A 44 -19.48 19.96 -28.39
C ALA A 44 -18.35 18.95 -28.68
N ILE A 45 -17.48 18.70 -27.69
CA ILE A 45 -16.41 17.71 -27.79
C ILE A 45 -16.99 16.31 -27.99
N VAL A 46 -17.97 15.90 -27.18
CA VAL A 46 -18.62 14.58 -27.38
C VAL A 46 -19.24 14.46 -28.78
N GLY A 47 -19.84 15.53 -29.30
CA GLY A 47 -20.40 15.57 -30.64
C GLY A 47 -19.35 15.40 -31.75
N GLU A 48 -18.16 16.00 -31.59
CA GLU A 48 -17.04 15.92 -32.54
C GLU A 48 -16.52 14.48 -32.69
N TYR A 49 -16.46 13.73 -31.59
CA TYR A 49 -15.95 12.35 -31.57
C TYR A 49 -17.06 11.28 -31.63
N LEU A 50 -18.33 11.67 -31.79
CA LEU A 50 -19.49 10.76 -31.78
C LEU A 50 -19.48 9.74 -32.94
N GLY A 51 -18.87 10.11 -34.06
CA GLY A 51 -18.77 9.27 -35.26
C GLY A 51 -17.62 8.27 -35.24
N LEU A 52 -16.73 8.33 -34.25
CA LEU A 52 -15.58 7.43 -34.16
C LEU A 52 -15.95 6.14 -33.41
N GLN A 53 -15.43 5.03 -33.90
CA GLN A 53 -15.46 3.77 -33.16
C GLN A 53 -14.41 3.86 -32.04
N ILE A 54 -14.86 4.15 -30.82
CA ILE A 54 -14.01 4.15 -29.63
C ILE A 54 -14.17 2.79 -28.98
N ASN A 55 -13.20 1.91 -29.22
CA ASN A 55 -13.18 0.59 -28.63
C ASN A 55 -12.15 0.55 -27.50
N ARG A 56 -12.42 -0.27 -26.48
CA ARG A 56 -11.34 -0.72 -25.60
C ARG A 56 -10.43 -1.59 -26.46
N PRO A 57 -9.13 -1.27 -26.61
CA PRO A 57 -8.21 -2.14 -27.33
C PRO A 57 -8.35 -3.56 -26.77
N PRO A 58 -8.64 -4.56 -27.61
CA PRO A 58 -8.91 -5.90 -27.13
C PRO A 58 -7.72 -6.43 -26.32
N ASP A 59 -8.00 -7.16 -25.23
CA ASP A 59 -7.01 -7.69 -24.27
C ASP A 59 -6.06 -8.76 -24.89
N TYR A 60 -5.88 -8.80 -26.22
CA TYR A 60 -4.89 -9.66 -26.87
C TYR A 60 -3.51 -9.28 -26.36
N ASN A 61 -3.06 -9.95 -25.29
CA ASN A 61 -1.73 -9.94 -24.68
C ASN A 61 -0.76 -9.13 -25.52
N PHE A 62 -0.63 -7.83 -25.27
CA PHE A 62 0.15 -6.94 -26.13
C PHE A 62 1.53 -7.58 -26.33
N GLN A 63 1.74 -8.16 -27.52
CA GLN A 63 2.81 -9.13 -27.75
C GLN A 63 4.16 -8.44 -27.93
N PHE A 64 4.19 -7.12 -27.73
CA PHE A 64 5.33 -6.26 -27.96
C PHE A 64 6.19 -6.26 -26.71
N GLY A 65 7.15 -7.17 -26.72
CA GLY A 65 8.21 -7.28 -25.76
C GLY A 65 9.46 -6.52 -26.16
N PRO A 66 10.54 -6.78 -25.43
CA PRO A 66 11.82 -6.11 -25.63
C PRO A 66 12.43 -6.35 -27.02
N ARG A 67 12.12 -7.50 -27.64
CA ARG A 67 12.65 -7.89 -28.96
C ARG A 67 11.80 -7.44 -30.14
N ASN A 68 10.56 -7.02 -29.89
CA ASN A 68 9.59 -6.59 -30.90
C ASN A 68 8.81 -5.37 -30.40
N SER A 69 9.55 -4.40 -29.87
CA SER A 69 8.98 -3.13 -29.40
C SER A 69 8.42 -2.30 -30.55
N ILE A 70 7.38 -1.52 -30.27
CA ILE A 70 6.75 -0.63 -31.25
C ILE A 70 7.17 0.83 -31.04
N PRO A 71 7.02 1.73 -32.03
CA PRO A 71 7.19 3.15 -31.80
C PRO A 71 6.26 3.67 -30.69
N VAL A 72 6.69 4.72 -29.98
CA VAL A 72 5.83 5.39 -29.00
C VAL A 72 4.53 5.88 -29.65
N ILE A 73 3.43 5.65 -28.96
CA ILE A 73 2.11 6.16 -29.34
C ILE A 73 1.95 7.54 -28.70
N ASP A 74 1.66 8.56 -29.52
CA ASP A 74 1.53 9.94 -29.03
C ASP A 74 0.36 10.06 -28.04
N GLY A 75 0.58 10.87 -27.02
CA GLY A 75 -0.39 11.10 -25.95
C GLY A 75 -0.47 10.04 -24.85
N LEU A 76 0.22 8.89 -24.96
CA LEU A 76 0.31 7.90 -23.86
C LEU A 76 1.53 8.13 -22.96
N THR A 77 1.39 7.87 -21.66
CA THR A 77 2.50 7.99 -20.70
C THR A 77 3.56 6.93 -20.93
N ILE A 78 4.83 7.35 -21.02
CA ILE A 78 5.97 6.44 -21.05
C ILE A 78 6.40 6.11 -19.61
N HIS A 79 6.50 4.83 -19.32
CA HIS A 79 6.94 4.31 -18.03
C HIS A 79 8.30 3.62 -18.16
N ASN A 80 9.11 3.74 -17.11
CA ASN A 80 10.25 2.84 -16.92
C ASN A 80 9.74 1.55 -16.30
N GLY A 81 10.11 0.41 -16.89
CA GLY A 81 9.65 -0.89 -16.40
C GLY A 81 10.66 -2.01 -16.62
N PHE A 82 10.18 -3.21 -16.37
CA PHE A 82 10.95 -4.43 -16.35
C PHE A 82 10.25 -5.49 -17.20
N ALA A 83 11.02 -6.14 -18.07
CA ALA A 83 10.60 -7.31 -18.80
C ALA A 83 11.33 -8.54 -18.26
N CYS A 84 10.60 -9.64 -18.04
CA CYS A 84 11.27 -10.88 -17.65
C CYS A 84 12.24 -11.33 -18.75
N LYS A 85 13.42 -11.87 -18.41
CA LYS A 85 14.35 -12.46 -19.39
C LYS A 85 13.71 -13.60 -20.19
N ASN A 86 12.71 -14.26 -19.60
CA ASN A 86 11.90 -15.31 -20.23
C ASN A 86 10.61 -14.77 -20.86
N TYR A 87 10.54 -13.47 -21.22
CA TYR A 87 9.35 -12.83 -21.79
C TYR A 87 8.74 -13.62 -22.96
N GLU A 88 9.55 -14.23 -23.83
CA GLU A 88 9.06 -15.04 -24.95
C GLU A 88 8.16 -16.22 -24.50
N LYS A 89 8.32 -16.69 -23.25
CA LYS A 89 7.54 -17.79 -22.66
C LYS A 89 6.41 -17.27 -21.78
N CYS A 90 6.67 -16.28 -20.91
CA CYS A 90 5.70 -15.83 -19.89
C CYS A 90 4.99 -14.52 -20.21
N ARG A 91 5.50 -13.74 -21.17
CA ARG A 91 5.00 -12.43 -21.60
C ARG A 91 4.84 -11.40 -20.46
N TYR A 92 5.65 -11.53 -19.40
CA TYR A 92 5.50 -10.72 -18.19
C TYR A 92 6.23 -9.36 -18.30
N LEU A 93 5.47 -8.28 -18.12
CA LEU A 93 5.95 -6.89 -18.06
C LEU A 93 5.36 -6.20 -16.83
N THR A 94 6.15 -5.36 -16.17
CA THR A 94 5.67 -4.57 -15.03
C THR A 94 6.52 -3.34 -14.81
N THR A 95 5.95 -2.31 -14.18
CA THR A 95 6.69 -1.15 -13.67
C THR A 95 7.26 -1.39 -12.27
N SER A 96 6.85 -2.46 -11.59
CA SER A 96 7.24 -2.75 -10.21
C SER A 96 8.39 -3.75 -10.13
N ARG A 97 9.51 -3.32 -9.54
CA ARG A 97 10.66 -4.21 -9.28
C ARG A 97 10.31 -5.35 -8.33
N LYS A 98 9.44 -5.11 -7.36
CA LYS A 98 8.95 -6.16 -6.44
C LYS A 98 8.14 -7.21 -7.21
N ALA A 99 7.27 -6.78 -8.12
CA ALA A 99 6.41 -7.67 -8.88
C ALA A 99 7.21 -8.56 -9.84
N VAL A 100 8.18 -8.00 -10.59
CA VAL A 100 9.03 -8.82 -11.48
C VAL A 100 9.89 -9.81 -10.68
N ARG A 101 10.34 -9.42 -9.47
CA ARG A 101 11.09 -10.32 -8.60
C ARG A 101 10.25 -11.51 -8.13
N VAL A 102 9.03 -11.24 -7.65
CA VAL A 102 8.09 -12.28 -7.22
C VAL A 102 7.75 -13.19 -8.40
N HIS A 103 7.40 -12.61 -9.56
CA HIS A 103 7.16 -13.38 -10.78
C HIS A 103 8.33 -14.30 -11.15
N CYS A 104 9.56 -13.79 -11.17
CA CYS A 104 10.72 -14.64 -11.50
C CYS A 104 10.94 -15.75 -10.45
N ASN A 105 10.67 -15.48 -9.17
CA ASN A 105 10.79 -16.51 -8.13
C ASN A 105 9.75 -17.61 -8.31
N ASP A 106 8.49 -17.23 -8.56
CA ASP A 106 7.36 -18.15 -8.59
C ASP A 106 7.27 -18.93 -9.92
N GLU A 107 7.51 -18.27 -11.06
CA GLU A 107 7.29 -18.85 -12.40
C GLU A 107 8.56 -19.43 -13.04
N HIS A 108 9.73 -19.02 -12.55
CA HIS A 108 11.03 -19.40 -13.13
C HIS A 108 11.99 -20.01 -12.11
N ASP A 109 11.51 -20.34 -10.91
CA ASP A 109 12.30 -20.85 -9.78
C ASP A 109 13.56 -20.00 -9.51
N TRP A 110 13.51 -18.71 -9.88
CA TRP A 110 14.67 -17.87 -9.83
C TRP A 110 14.92 -17.44 -8.39
N THR A 111 16.13 -17.71 -7.90
CA THR A 111 16.61 -17.25 -6.61
C THR A 111 17.83 -16.38 -6.82
N TRP A 112 17.92 -15.31 -6.02
CA TRP A 112 19.06 -14.41 -6.11
C TRP A 112 20.34 -15.18 -5.77
N THR A 113 21.31 -15.10 -6.67
CA THR A 113 22.68 -15.55 -6.42
C THR A 113 23.65 -14.46 -6.87
N LYS A 114 24.90 -14.52 -6.36
CA LYS A 114 25.95 -13.59 -6.85
C LYS A 114 26.23 -13.76 -8.35
N ALA A 115 26.01 -14.96 -8.91
CA ALA A 115 26.23 -15.26 -10.31
C ALA A 115 25.07 -14.79 -11.20
N ASP A 116 23.85 -14.80 -10.68
CA ASP A 116 22.65 -14.35 -11.40
C ASP A 116 21.81 -13.39 -10.53
N PRO A 117 22.23 -12.11 -10.45
CA PRO A 117 21.62 -11.15 -9.55
C PRO A 117 20.30 -10.57 -10.07
N VAL A 118 19.98 -10.75 -11.37
CA VAL A 118 18.85 -10.12 -12.05
C VAL A 118 18.31 -11.03 -13.16
N HIS A 119 17.01 -11.37 -13.10
CA HIS A 119 16.34 -12.20 -14.11
C HIS A 119 15.36 -11.45 -15.03
N TRP A 120 15.59 -10.16 -15.19
CA TRP A 120 14.79 -9.26 -16.01
C TRP A 120 15.67 -8.20 -16.67
N GLU A 121 15.12 -7.47 -17.63
CA GLU A 121 15.77 -6.35 -18.31
C GLU A 121 14.95 -5.07 -18.16
N GLY A 122 15.63 -3.93 -18.16
CA GLY A 122 14.98 -2.62 -18.10
C GLY A 122 14.46 -2.21 -19.47
N VAL A 123 13.20 -1.79 -19.54
CA VAL A 123 12.52 -1.42 -20.79
C VAL A 123 11.67 -0.17 -20.63
N LYS A 124 11.33 0.46 -21.76
CA LYS A 124 10.32 1.53 -21.83
C LYS A 124 8.97 0.92 -22.15
N LEU A 125 7.95 1.27 -21.36
CA LEU A 125 6.61 0.72 -21.47
C LEU A 125 5.57 1.82 -21.71
N GLN A 126 4.53 1.52 -22.47
CA GLN A 126 3.28 2.29 -22.51
C GLN A 126 2.10 1.37 -22.20
N THR A 127 0.96 1.97 -21.87
CA THR A 127 -0.31 1.25 -21.67
C THR A 127 -1.48 2.14 -22.05
N PHE A 128 -2.56 1.54 -22.53
CA PHE A 128 -3.83 2.23 -22.77
C PHE A 128 -4.70 2.33 -21.51
N PHE A 129 -4.38 1.60 -20.44
CA PHE A 129 -5.30 1.36 -19.32
C PHE A 129 -4.95 2.15 -18.06
N ARG A 130 -5.98 2.51 -17.29
CA ARG A 130 -5.89 3.25 -16.03
C ARG A 130 -6.15 2.39 -14.78
N VAL A 131 -6.62 1.15 -14.94
CA VAL A 131 -7.08 0.31 -13.80
C VAL A 131 -5.86 -0.19 -13.02
N PRO A 132 -5.75 -0.01 -11.68
CA PRO A 132 -4.61 -0.50 -10.93
C PRO A 132 -4.49 -2.03 -10.92
N GLY A 133 -3.25 -2.54 -10.87
CA GLY A 133 -2.95 -3.96 -10.61
C GLY A 133 -2.89 -4.85 -11.86
N ASN A 134 -3.31 -6.11 -11.71
CA ASN A 134 -3.13 -7.17 -12.72
C ASN A 134 -3.95 -6.96 -14.01
N ALA A 135 -4.79 -5.93 -14.05
CA ALA A 135 -5.58 -5.55 -15.22
C ALA A 135 -4.86 -4.52 -16.13
N ILE A 136 -3.65 -4.06 -15.75
CA ILE A 136 -2.82 -3.23 -16.64
C ILE A 136 -2.04 -4.13 -17.56
N HIS A 137 -2.24 -3.93 -18.86
CA HIS A 137 -1.43 -4.55 -19.89
C HIS A 137 -0.45 -3.52 -20.46
N TYR A 138 0.84 -3.77 -20.23
CA TYR A 138 1.92 -2.96 -20.77
C TYR A 138 2.43 -3.54 -22.09
N PHE A 139 3.08 -2.69 -22.87
CA PHE A 139 3.82 -3.08 -24.07
C PHE A 139 5.11 -2.27 -24.18
N CYS A 140 6.15 -2.88 -24.76
CA CYS A 140 7.45 -2.26 -24.91
C CYS A 140 7.47 -1.30 -26.10
N VAL A 141 8.10 -0.14 -25.89
CA VAL A 141 8.19 0.92 -26.89
C VAL A 141 9.63 1.36 -27.14
N VAL A 142 9.89 1.74 -28.39
CA VAL A 142 11.14 2.38 -28.81
C VAL A 142 10.92 3.89 -28.77
N VAL A 143 11.73 4.58 -27.96
CA VAL A 143 11.74 6.05 -27.90
C VAL A 143 12.77 6.54 -28.92
N PRO A 144 12.39 7.33 -29.93
CA PRO A 144 13.34 7.93 -30.87
C PRO A 144 14.37 8.80 -30.13
N GLU A 145 15.63 8.71 -30.50
CA GLU A 145 16.75 9.43 -29.85
C GLU A 145 16.61 10.97 -29.87
N GLU A 146 15.68 11.53 -30.65
CA GLU A 146 15.45 12.98 -30.76
C GLU A 146 14.46 13.56 -29.74
N ALA A 147 13.86 12.74 -28.87
CA ALA A 147 13.04 13.19 -27.73
C ALA A 147 13.73 13.02 -26.38
N GLY A 148 15.06 12.93 -26.38
CA GLY A 148 15.90 12.90 -25.20
C GLY A 148 16.80 14.13 -25.14
N GLU A 149 16.31 15.23 -24.56
CA GLU A 149 17.23 16.04 -23.78
C GLU A 149 17.59 15.22 -22.54
N ASP A 150 18.68 14.45 -22.68
CA ASP A 150 19.57 14.24 -21.55
C ASP A 150 21.01 14.38 -22.03
N VAL A 151 21.70 15.27 -21.33
CA VAL A 151 23.05 15.75 -21.59
C VAL A 151 24.03 14.59 -21.43
N THR A 152 24.60 14.09 -22.52
CA THR A 152 25.80 13.25 -22.45
C THR A 152 27.04 14.14 -22.39
N ASP A 153 27.81 14.03 -21.30
CA ASP A 153 29.13 14.66 -21.22
C ASP A 153 30.16 13.89 -22.06
N LYS A 154 31.06 14.68 -22.65
CA LYS A 154 32.17 14.31 -23.51
C LYS A 154 33.26 13.60 -22.71
N ARG A 155 33.14 12.28 -22.52
CA ARG A 155 34.28 11.35 -22.39
C ARG A 155 33.77 9.91 -22.22
N GLY A 156 33.73 9.18 -23.33
CA GLY A 156 33.32 7.78 -23.33
C GLY A 156 34.17 6.90 -22.40
N ARG A 157 33.46 5.95 -21.75
CA ARG A 157 33.89 4.74 -21.02
C ARG A 157 34.02 4.79 -19.48
N PRO A 158 33.76 3.63 -18.79
CA PRO A 158 32.68 3.51 -17.81
C PRO A 158 33.22 3.25 -16.40
N LYS A 159 32.56 3.79 -15.38
CA LYS A 159 32.90 3.49 -13.99
C LYS A 159 31.65 3.39 -13.12
N CYS A 160 31.48 2.20 -12.58
CA CYS A 160 30.62 1.68 -11.52
C CYS A 160 30.06 2.69 -10.50
N GLN A 161 29.30 3.68 -10.95
CA GLN A 161 28.47 4.57 -10.12
C GLN A 161 27.39 3.78 -9.36
N LEU A 162 26.96 2.64 -9.89
CA LEU A 162 25.91 1.82 -9.27
C LEU A 162 26.20 1.38 -7.82
N ILE A 163 27.46 1.20 -7.39
CA ILE A 163 27.73 0.75 -6.00
C ILE A 163 27.76 1.93 -5.03
N ASP A 164 28.31 3.07 -5.45
CA ASP A 164 28.33 4.29 -4.64
C ASP A 164 26.94 4.93 -4.64
N ASP A 165 26.21 4.90 -5.75
CA ASP A 165 24.80 5.29 -5.86
C ASP A 165 23.88 4.35 -5.09
N ILE A 166 24.18 3.05 -4.95
CA ILE A 166 23.39 2.14 -4.10
C ILE A 166 23.67 2.42 -2.61
N LYS A 167 24.91 2.77 -2.24
CA LYS A 167 25.25 3.15 -0.87
C LYS A 167 24.70 4.53 -0.52
N GLU A 168 24.75 5.49 -1.44
CA GLU A 168 24.11 6.79 -1.33
C GLU A 168 22.59 6.64 -1.39
N GLN A 169 21.99 5.78 -2.21
CA GLN A 169 20.54 5.47 -2.18
C GLN A 169 20.12 4.68 -0.94
N TRP A 170 21.00 3.90 -0.31
CA TRP A 170 20.73 3.26 0.99
C TRP A 170 20.90 4.24 2.15
N ALA A 171 21.88 5.14 2.10
CA ALA A 171 22.05 6.20 3.08
C ALA A 171 20.93 7.25 2.96
N HIS A 172 20.66 7.72 1.75
CA HIS A 172 19.57 8.62 1.37
C HIS A 172 18.22 7.92 1.47
N GLY A 173 18.12 6.60 1.31
CA GLY A 173 16.89 5.83 1.52
C GLY A 173 16.58 5.61 3.00
N LYS A 174 17.62 5.43 3.82
CA LYS A 174 17.51 5.38 5.29
C LYS A 174 17.23 6.77 5.85
N GLU A 175 17.89 7.80 5.36
CA GLU A 175 17.64 9.21 5.67
C GLU A 175 16.31 9.70 5.11
N GLN A 176 15.85 9.23 3.94
CA GLN A 176 14.49 9.48 3.44
C GLN A 176 13.45 8.68 4.19
N GLN A 177 13.74 7.49 4.72
CA GLN A 177 12.80 6.74 5.55
C GLN A 177 12.72 7.32 6.96
N GLU A 178 13.84 7.80 7.52
CA GLU A 178 13.92 8.59 8.75
C GLU A 178 13.32 9.98 8.55
N ASN A 179 13.47 10.61 7.37
CA ASN A 179 12.80 11.85 6.99
C ASN A 179 11.34 11.65 6.62
N LEU A 180 10.90 10.50 6.08
CA LEU A 180 9.48 10.18 5.88
C LEU A 180 8.82 9.87 7.22
N GLN A 181 9.55 9.28 8.17
CA GLN A 181 9.07 9.12 9.55
C GLN A 181 9.03 10.48 10.28
N LYS A 182 10.00 11.37 10.07
CA LYS A 182 9.96 12.76 10.54
C LYS A 182 8.91 13.61 9.81
N VAL A 183 8.63 13.38 8.53
CA VAL A 183 7.58 14.04 7.74
C VAL A 183 6.21 13.40 8.02
N LEU A 184 6.12 12.18 8.53
CA LEU A 184 4.88 11.70 9.16
C LEU A 184 4.69 12.33 10.55
N ALA A 185 5.79 12.72 11.21
CA ALA A 185 5.75 13.53 12.42
C ALA A 185 5.50 15.03 12.17
N ASP A 186 5.80 15.56 10.97
CA ASP A 186 5.52 16.95 10.56
C ASP A 186 4.33 17.10 9.57
N GLY A 187 3.82 15.99 9.04
CA GLY A 187 2.98 15.92 7.84
C GLY A 187 1.76 15.02 7.99
N ALA A 188 1.13 15.06 9.17
CA ALA A 188 -0.32 14.89 9.30
C ALA A 188 -1.11 15.99 8.53
N SER A 189 -0.43 16.86 7.79
CA SER A 189 -0.97 17.84 6.84
C SER A 189 -0.37 17.51 5.47
N ARG A 190 -1.09 16.86 4.54
CA ARG A 190 -2.02 17.63 3.70
C ARG A 190 -3.17 16.88 3.02
N HIS A 191 -3.29 15.54 3.03
CA HIS A 191 -4.34 14.89 2.20
C HIS A 191 -5.06 13.65 2.75
N GLU A 192 -5.03 13.39 4.04
CA GLU A 192 -6.01 12.47 4.65
C GLU A 192 -6.76 13.14 5.81
N THR A 193 -7.40 14.27 5.54
CA THR A 193 -8.56 14.71 6.34
C THR A 193 -9.74 13.81 5.98
N THR A 194 -9.69 12.53 6.34
CA THR A 194 -10.92 11.74 6.35
C THR A 194 -11.89 12.41 7.32
N ASN A 195 -13.19 12.44 6.97
CA ASN A 195 -14.22 13.00 7.85
C ASN A 195 -14.17 12.40 9.27
N TRP A 196 -13.65 11.17 9.40
CA TRP A 196 -13.41 10.53 10.68
C TRP A 196 -12.30 11.19 11.51
N LEU A 197 -11.15 11.53 10.92
CA LEU A 197 -10.06 12.21 11.63
C LEU A 197 -10.45 13.63 12.08
N ASN A 198 -11.26 14.32 11.26
CA ASN A 198 -11.86 15.60 11.66
C ASN A 198 -12.86 15.41 12.81
N ARG A 199 -13.72 14.39 12.73
CA ARG A 199 -14.71 14.09 13.79
C ARG A 199 -14.07 13.65 15.10
N ALA A 200 -12.97 12.91 15.04
CA ALA A 200 -12.20 12.45 16.19
C ALA A 200 -11.25 13.53 16.74
N GLU A 201 -11.25 14.73 16.15
CA GLU A 201 -10.41 15.87 16.55
C GLU A 201 -8.91 15.52 16.61
N TRP A 202 -8.47 14.59 15.76
CA TRP A 202 -7.11 14.03 15.80
C TRP A 202 -6.03 15.11 15.69
N ILE A 203 -6.23 16.09 14.80
CA ILE A 203 -5.30 17.22 14.60
C ILE A 203 -5.19 18.07 15.88
N VAL A 204 -6.30 18.26 16.60
CA VAL A 204 -6.30 19.04 17.84
C VAL A 204 -5.59 18.26 18.94
N HIS A 205 -5.84 16.95 19.03
CA HIS A 205 -5.28 16.08 20.07
C HIS A 205 -3.74 16.01 20.03
N PHE A 206 -3.15 15.99 18.83
CA PHE A 206 -1.70 15.82 18.65
C PHE A 206 -0.93 17.09 18.30
N LYS A 207 -1.58 18.26 18.23
CA LYS A 207 -0.98 19.52 17.76
C LYS A 207 0.32 19.93 18.48
N GLU A 208 0.42 19.61 19.77
CA GLU A 208 1.55 19.99 20.64
C GLU A 208 2.29 18.74 21.16
N ARG A 209 2.21 17.63 20.43
CA ARG A 209 2.78 16.34 20.84
C ARG A 209 3.88 15.92 19.89
N ASP A 210 4.92 15.30 20.42
CA ASP A 210 6.00 14.76 19.60
C ASP A 210 5.56 13.46 18.93
N LEU A 211 5.12 13.58 17.67
CA LEU A 211 4.71 12.43 16.87
C LEU A 211 5.86 11.46 16.60
N SER A 212 7.13 11.91 16.65
CA SER A 212 8.29 11.03 16.52
C SER A 212 8.45 10.15 17.77
N GLU A 213 8.27 10.74 18.95
CA GLU A 213 8.27 10.00 20.23
C GLU A 213 7.12 8.98 20.26
N ILE A 214 5.89 9.40 19.93
CA ILE A 214 4.73 8.51 19.84
C ILE A 214 4.98 7.36 18.86
N HIS A 215 5.52 7.65 17.67
CA HIS A 215 5.86 6.63 16.69
C HIS A 215 6.91 5.66 17.23
N ALA A 216 7.97 6.16 17.88
CA ALA A 216 9.02 5.35 18.48
C ALA A 216 8.46 4.41 19.56
N CYS A 217 7.55 4.89 20.41
CA CYS A 217 6.86 4.07 21.40
C CYS A 217 5.96 2.99 20.76
N SER A 218 5.38 3.24 19.58
CA SER A 218 4.50 2.29 18.87
C SER A 218 5.21 1.30 17.92
N ARG A 219 6.54 1.31 17.89
CA ARG A 219 7.30 0.46 16.97
C ARG A 219 7.06 -1.02 17.30
N MET A 220 7.06 -1.86 16.26
CA MET A 220 7.09 -3.31 16.47
C MET A 220 8.37 -3.73 17.18
N PRO A 221 8.34 -4.83 17.97
CA PRO A 221 9.52 -5.33 18.65
C PRO A 221 10.65 -5.68 17.69
N GLY A 222 11.84 -5.20 18.03
CA GLY A 222 13.11 -5.60 17.45
C GLY A 222 13.69 -6.82 18.18
N ARG A 223 14.93 -7.20 17.85
CA ARG A 223 15.57 -8.41 18.38
C ARG A 223 15.80 -8.37 19.89
N GLU A 224 16.08 -7.19 20.43
CA GLU A 224 16.39 -6.96 21.84
C GLU A 224 15.14 -6.78 22.72
N ASP A 225 13.95 -6.71 22.13
CA ASP A 225 12.70 -6.45 22.85
C ASP A 225 12.00 -7.77 23.24
N ASP A 226 12.67 -8.64 23.99
CA ASP A 226 12.23 -10.04 24.20
C ASP A 226 10.81 -10.16 24.78
N TYR A 227 10.46 -9.36 25.77
CA TYR A 227 9.10 -9.37 26.35
C TYR A 227 8.03 -8.89 25.35
N LEU A 228 8.33 -7.88 24.51
CA LEU A 228 7.41 -7.43 23.47
C LEU A 228 7.31 -8.45 22.32
N ARG A 229 8.39 -9.18 22.02
CA ARG A 229 8.37 -10.30 21.06
C ARG A 229 7.49 -11.44 21.58
N ARG A 230 7.59 -11.75 22.87
CA ARG A 230 6.73 -12.73 23.55
C ARG A 230 5.26 -12.31 23.47
N MET A 231 4.96 -11.04 23.78
CA MET A 231 3.62 -10.47 23.63
C MET A 231 3.10 -10.57 22.19
N ALA A 232 3.91 -10.18 21.20
CA ALA A 232 3.53 -10.20 19.79
C ALA A 232 3.26 -11.64 19.29
N ALA A 233 4.07 -12.61 19.73
CA ALA A 233 3.84 -14.02 19.41
C ALA A 233 2.56 -14.56 20.07
N ALA A 234 2.30 -14.19 21.32
CA ALA A 234 1.07 -14.57 22.01
C ALA A 234 -0.18 -13.93 21.37
N MET A 235 -0.08 -12.68 20.91
CA MET A 235 -1.15 -12.02 20.14
C MET A 235 -1.45 -12.73 18.82
N ASP A 236 -0.42 -13.21 18.11
CA ASP A 236 -0.60 -13.97 16.87
C ASP A 236 -1.34 -15.30 17.12
N ARG A 237 -0.93 -16.05 18.14
CA ARG A 237 -1.60 -17.30 18.54
C ARG A 237 -3.02 -17.07 19.03
N LEU A 238 -3.25 -16.09 19.91
CA LEU A 238 -4.58 -15.71 20.37
C LEU A 238 -5.49 -15.37 19.18
N PHE A 239 -5.02 -14.48 18.29
CA PHE A 239 -5.83 -13.99 17.20
C PHE A 239 -6.18 -15.10 16.20
N PHE A 240 -5.19 -15.82 15.66
CA PHE A 240 -5.47 -16.85 14.66
C PHE A 240 -6.03 -18.14 15.27
N GLY A 241 -5.40 -18.65 16.32
CA GLY A 241 -5.71 -19.95 16.90
C GLY A 241 -6.95 -19.97 17.79
N ARG A 242 -7.26 -18.88 18.49
CA ARG A 242 -8.46 -18.79 19.34
C ARG A 242 -9.57 -17.96 18.71
N CYS A 243 -9.29 -16.72 18.30
CA CYS A 243 -10.34 -15.83 17.81
C CYS A 243 -10.85 -16.27 16.42
N ILE A 244 -9.97 -16.40 15.43
CA ILE A 244 -10.38 -16.73 14.05
C ILE A 244 -10.85 -18.19 13.95
N ASP A 245 -10.07 -19.15 14.47
CA ASP A 245 -10.48 -20.56 14.45
C ASP A 245 -11.72 -20.83 15.31
N GLY A 246 -11.89 -20.11 16.43
CA GLY A 246 -13.09 -20.16 17.27
C GLY A 246 -14.37 -19.69 16.59
N LEU A 247 -14.30 -18.90 15.51
CA LEU A 247 -15.48 -18.55 14.72
C LEU A 247 -16.15 -19.78 14.09
N LYS A 248 -15.40 -20.87 13.87
CA LYS A 248 -15.94 -22.12 13.32
C LYS A 248 -16.84 -22.85 14.32
N SER A 249 -16.56 -22.74 15.62
CA SER A 249 -17.34 -23.38 16.68
C SER A 249 -18.50 -22.51 17.20
N MET A 250 -18.51 -21.23 16.85
CA MET A 250 -19.56 -20.30 17.26
C MET A 250 -20.91 -20.61 16.58
N PRO A 251 -22.04 -20.61 17.32
CA PRO A 251 -23.37 -20.80 16.73
C PRO A 251 -23.65 -19.83 15.59
N LEU A 252 -24.25 -20.32 14.51
CA LEU A 252 -24.50 -19.54 13.30
C LEU A 252 -25.30 -18.26 13.59
N MET A 253 -26.34 -18.35 14.43
CA MET A 253 -27.16 -17.19 14.82
C MET A 253 -26.34 -16.11 15.53
N THR A 254 -25.43 -16.50 16.43
CA THR A 254 -24.52 -15.56 17.10
C THR A 254 -23.65 -14.83 16.08
N ARG A 255 -23.14 -15.53 15.06
CA ARG A 255 -22.36 -14.90 13.98
C ARG A 255 -23.19 -13.92 13.16
N HIS A 256 -24.47 -14.18 12.93
CA HIS A 256 -25.36 -13.23 12.25
C HIS A 256 -25.63 -11.97 13.10
N LEU A 257 -25.78 -12.13 14.42
CA LEU A 257 -25.93 -10.99 15.34
C LEU A 257 -24.65 -10.14 15.40
N LEU A 258 -23.48 -10.77 15.49
CA LEU A 258 -22.18 -10.06 15.52
C LEU A 258 -21.88 -9.26 14.25
N ALA A 259 -22.36 -9.69 13.09
CA ALA A 259 -22.19 -8.96 11.84
C ALA A 259 -23.12 -7.75 11.71
N SER A 260 -24.09 -7.62 12.60
CA SER A 260 -25.07 -6.54 12.55
C SER A 260 -24.58 -5.31 13.30
N PRO A 261 -24.73 -4.10 12.73
CA PRO A 261 -24.53 -2.87 13.47
C PRO A 261 -25.68 -2.59 14.48
N HIS A 262 -26.79 -3.34 14.41
CA HIS A 262 -27.94 -3.19 15.30
C HIS A 262 -28.03 -4.37 16.27
N GLN A 263 -28.04 -4.09 17.57
CA GLN A 263 -27.95 -5.09 18.65
C GLN A 263 -29.08 -6.14 18.65
N LEU A 264 -30.23 -5.83 18.05
CA LEU A 264 -31.41 -6.71 18.07
C LEU A 264 -31.70 -7.38 16.72
N ASP A 265 -30.98 -7.01 15.67
CA ASP A 265 -31.23 -7.51 14.32
C ASP A 265 -30.11 -8.40 13.83
N ALA A 266 -30.45 -9.53 13.23
CA ALA A 266 -29.47 -10.40 12.58
C ALA A 266 -29.10 -9.87 11.20
N HIS A 267 -27.80 -9.81 10.89
CA HIS A 267 -27.34 -9.47 9.55
C HIS A 267 -27.58 -10.64 8.58
N SER A 268 -27.81 -10.35 7.29
CA SER A 268 -28.09 -11.40 6.27
C SER A 268 -26.91 -12.36 6.04
N ARG A 269 -25.68 -11.91 6.33
CA ARG A 269 -24.44 -12.68 6.22
C ARG A 269 -23.81 -12.87 7.60
N PRO A 270 -23.30 -14.06 7.93
CA PRO A 270 -22.67 -14.30 9.23
C PRO A 270 -21.31 -13.59 9.31
N PHE A 271 -20.96 -13.11 10.51
CA PHE A 271 -19.64 -12.59 10.81
C PHE A 271 -18.59 -13.66 10.55
N GLY A 272 -17.47 -13.29 9.93
CA GLY A 272 -16.44 -14.25 9.53
C GLY A 272 -15.10 -13.57 9.38
N PRO A 273 -14.03 -14.37 9.23
CA PRO A 273 -12.71 -13.82 8.94
C PRO A 273 -12.73 -13.02 7.64
N LEU A 274 -11.82 -12.05 7.54
CA LEU A 274 -11.58 -11.37 6.27
C LEU A 274 -11.07 -12.40 5.25
N GLN A 275 -11.48 -12.24 3.99
CA GLN A 275 -11.11 -13.18 2.92
C GLN A 275 -9.59 -13.24 2.70
N GLU A 276 -8.91 -12.11 2.84
CA GLU A 276 -7.47 -12.01 2.63
C GLU A 276 -6.70 -12.10 3.95
N LYS A 277 -5.83 -13.12 4.07
CA LYS A 277 -4.92 -13.25 5.21
C LYS A 277 -4.06 -12.00 5.40
N THR A 278 -3.59 -11.39 4.33
CA THR A 278 -2.77 -10.16 4.38
C THR A 278 -3.51 -8.98 5.01
N SER A 279 -4.84 -8.94 4.93
CA SER A 279 -5.67 -7.91 5.57
C SER A 279 -5.86 -8.21 7.05
N MET A 280 -5.98 -9.49 7.42
CA MET A 280 -5.97 -9.90 8.84
C MET A 280 -4.61 -9.63 9.50
N ASP A 281 -3.51 -10.00 8.84
CA ASP A 281 -2.14 -9.74 9.29
C ASP A 281 -1.92 -8.24 9.54
N ARG A 282 -2.41 -7.38 8.64
CA ARG A 282 -2.32 -5.91 8.79
C ARG A 282 -3.07 -5.40 10.02
N ASN A 283 -4.31 -5.85 10.24
CA ASN A 283 -5.09 -5.46 11.42
C ASN A 283 -4.43 -5.93 12.71
N LEU A 284 -3.92 -7.17 12.73
CA LEU A 284 -3.17 -7.69 13.86
C LEU A 284 -1.91 -6.85 14.14
N ILE A 285 -1.16 -6.46 13.11
CA ILE A 285 0.00 -5.58 13.27
C ILE A 285 -0.40 -4.23 13.91
N TYR A 286 -1.48 -3.60 13.46
CA TYR A 286 -1.92 -2.34 14.06
C TYR A 286 -2.29 -2.48 15.53
N TRP A 287 -3.00 -3.55 15.88
CA TRP A 287 -3.36 -3.82 17.27
C TRP A 287 -2.14 -4.15 18.13
N THR A 288 -1.23 -4.98 17.65
CA THR A 288 0.01 -5.32 18.35
C THR A 288 0.87 -4.07 18.56
N ARG A 289 0.98 -3.18 17.56
CA ARG A 289 1.67 -1.90 17.71
C ARG A 289 1.04 -1.00 18.78
N PHE A 290 -0.29 -1.00 18.87
CA PHE A 290 -1.00 -0.26 19.91
C PHE A 290 -0.69 -0.82 21.31
N LEU A 291 -0.65 -2.15 21.48
CA LEU A 291 -0.25 -2.74 22.76
C LEU A 291 1.24 -2.47 23.10
N CYS A 292 2.14 -2.53 22.11
CA CYS A 292 3.53 -2.12 22.30
C CYS A 292 3.63 -0.67 22.80
N TYR A 293 2.87 0.24 22.19
CA TYR A 293 2.77 1.62 22.62
C TYR A 293 2.34 1.73 24.09
N CYS A 294 1.23 1.08 24.45
CA CYS A 294 0.70 1.10 25.82
C CYS A 294 1.71 0.60 26.85
N LEU A 295 2.42 -0.51 26.58
CA LEU A 295 3.45 -1.04 27.48
C LEU A 295 4.66 -0.12 27.58
N ASN A 296 5.09 0.48 26.46
CA ASN A 296 6.25 1.36 26.44
C ASN A 296 6.03 2.67 27.21
N VAL A 297 4.79 3.14 27.34
CA VAL A 297 4.45 4.36 28.10
C VAL A 297 3.89 4.07 29.50
N LEU A 298 3.73 2.79 29.88
CA LEU A 298 3.12 2.38 31.15
C LEU A 298 3.87 2.87 32.40
N HIS A 299 5.19 3.06 32.27
CA HIS A 299 6.06 3.49 33.35
C HIS A 299 5.92 4.99 33.68
N LEU A 300 5.35 5.79 32.77
CA LEU A 300 5.13 7.23 32.97
C LEU A 300 4.01 7.47 33.97
N ASP A 301 4.15 8.48 34.84
CA ASP A 301 3.03 8.90 35.69
C ASP A 301 1.91 9.55 34.87
N GLU A 302 0.73 9.73 35.47
CA GLU A 302 -0.44 10.26 34.75
C GLU A 302 -0.27 11.70 34.23
N SER A 303 0.54 12.52 34.90
CA SER A 303 0.79 13.90 34.48
C SER A 303 1.73 13.92 33.28
N GLU A 304 2.83 13.18 33.36
CA GLU A 304 3.80 13.06 32.27
C GLU A 304 3.17 12.42 31.02
N LEU A 305 2.38 11.34 31.19
CA LEU A 305 1.68 10.69 30.09
C LEU A 305 0.71 11.65 29.40
N PHE A 306 -0.05 12.44 30.16
CA PHE A 306 -0.99 13.40 29.60
C PHE A 306 -0.28 14.55 28.87
N GLU A 307 0.82 15.03 29.41
CA GLU A 307 1.64 16.09 28.81
C GLU A 307 2.28 15.64 27.50
N LYS A 308 2.93 14.46 27.48
CA LYS A 308 3.68 13.97 26.31
C LYS A 308 2.83 13.26 25.27
N HIS A 309 1.76 12.59 25.70
CA HIS A 309 0.98 11.69 24.85
C HIS A 309 -0.50 12.05 24.75
N GLY A 310 -1.02 12.95 25.58
CA GLY A 310 -2.38 13.51 25.45
C GLY A 310 -3.51 12.66 26.03
N PHE A 311 -3.21 11.53 26.68
CA PHE A 311 -4.23 10.64 27.23
C PHE A 311 -3.90 10.17 28.64
N ARG A 312 -4.88 9.55 29.30
CA ARG A 312 -4.71 8.82 30.57
C ARG A 312 -5.32 7.45 30.41
N PHE A 313 -4.66 6.44 30.96
CA PHE A 313 -5.29 5.13 31.11
C PHE A 313 -6.43 5.23 32.13
N ALA A 314 -7.55 4.56 31.87
CA ALA A 314 -8.51 4.28 32.93
C ALA A 314 -7.84 3.39 33.99
N ALA A 315 -8.29 3.46 35.25
CA ALA A 315 -7.72 2.67 36.34
C ALA A 315 -7.65 1.16 36.01
N GLY A 316 -8.73 0.61 35.43
CA GLY A 316 -8.77 -0.78 35.00
C GLY A 316 -7.79 -1.10 33.86
N GLN A 317 -7.63 -0.19 32.88
CA GLN A 317 -6.66 -0.38 31.79
C GLN A 317 -5.23 -0.42 32.33
N ARG A 318 -4.88 0.48 33.25
CA ARG A 318 -3.54 0.56 33.84
C ARG A 318 -3.24 -0.69 34.69
N GLU A 319 -4.21 -1.15 35.46
CA GLU A 319 -4.08 -2.39 36.25
C GLU A 319 -3.89 -3.61 35.34
N SER A 320 -4.71 -3.77 34.30
CA SER A 320 -4.60 -4.88 33.35
C SER A 320 -3.27 -4.85 32.59
N LEU A 321 -2.80 -3.68 32.15
CA LEU A 321 -1.49 -3.54 31.52
C LEU A 321 -0.34 -3.87 32.47
N GLY A 322 -0.47 -3.52 33.76
CA GLY A 322 0.51 -3.90 34.80
C GLY A 322 0.60 -5.40 35.00
N LYS A 323 -0.54 -6.10 35.08
CA LYS A 323 -0.58 -7.57 35.15
C LYS A 323 0.02 -8.23 33.92
N LEU A 324 -0.33 -7.74 32.73
CA LEU A 324 0.27 -8.20 31.48
C LEU A 324 1.79 -8.01 31.50
N TRP A 325 2.27 -6.84 31.94
CA TRP A 325 3.70 -6.57 32.06
C TRP A 325 4.39 -7.58 32.99
N GLU A 326 3.87 -7.81 34.19
CA GLU A 326 4.43 -8.78 35.14
C GLU A 326 4.46 -10.20 34.56
N HIS A 327 3.39 -10.61 33.89
CA HIS A 327 3.30 -11.91 33.23
C HIS A 327 4.35 -12.06 32.13
N LEU A 328 4.52 -11.04 31.29
CA LEU A 328 5.50 -11.07 30.20
C LEU A 328 6.94 -11.23 30.71
N GLN A 329 7.24 -10.70 31.90
CA GLN A 329 8.56 -10.84 32.55
C GLN A 329 8.76 -12.21 33.23
N ASN A 330 7.70 -12.96 33.47
CA ASN A 330 7.77 -14.23 34.18
C ASN A 330 7.54 -15.41 33.22
N GLU A 331 8.58 -16.22 32.98
CA GLU A 331 8.53 -17.39 32.10
C GLU A 331 7.77 -18.58 32.72
N ASP A 332 7.50 -18.56 34.04
CA ASP A 332 6.81 -19.66 34.73
C ASP A 332 5.31 -19.72 34.44
N TRP A 333 4.75 -18.65 33.86
CA TRP A 333 3.33 -18.59 33.55
C TRP A 333 3.03 -19.25 32.20
N SER A 334 1.90 -19.94 32.12
CA SER A 334 1.51 -20.64 30.90
C SER A 334 1.16 -19.68 29.77
N GLU A 335 1.49 -20.08 28.54
CA GLU A 335 1.16 -19.30 27.35
C GLU A 335 -0.36 -19.14 27.15
N GLU A 336 -1.18 -20.09 27.63
CA GLU A 336 -2.65 -19.95 27.63
C GLU A 336 -3.13 -18.84 28.57
N ALA A 337 -2.54 -18.74 29.76
CA ALA A 337 -2.86 -17.66 30.70
C ALA A 337 -2.44 -16.29 30.14
N LEU A 338 -1.32 -16.24 29.39
CA LEU A 338 -0.90 -15.00 28.72
C LEU A 338 -1.91 -14.57 27.65
N GLU A 339 -2.45 -15.52 26.90
CA GLU A 339 -3.49 -15.25 25.90
C GLU A 339 -4.80 -14.77 26.54
N ASP A 340 -5.17 -15.30 27.71
CA ASP A 340 -6.33 -14.81 28.48
C ASP A 340 -6.13 -13.38 29.01
N GLU A 341 -4.94 -13.07 29.53
CA GLU A 341 -4.59 -11.70 29.94
C GLU A 341 -4.62 -10.72 28.76
N LEU A 342 -4.06 -11.12 27.60
CA LEU A 342 -4.11 -10.31 26.38
C LEU A 342 -5.53 -10.05 25.90
N LEU A 343 -6.40 -11.05 26.00
CA LEU A 343 -7.82 -10.89 25.70
C LEU A 343 -8.51 -9.93 26.68
N GLY A 344 -8.20 -10.05 27.97
CA GLY A 344 -8.71 -9.16 29.03
C GLY A 344 -8.29 -7.71 28.85
N VAL A 345 -6.99 -7.47 28.61
CA VAL A 345 -6.46 -6.14 28.26
C VAL A 345 -7.18 -5.61 27.03
N SER A 346 -7.33 -6.43 25.98
CA SER A 346 -7.96 -5.98 24.74
C SER A 346 -9.42 -5.59 24.93
N ALA A 347 -10.18 -6.33 25.74
CA ALA A 347 -11.55 -5.99 26.08
C ALA A 347 -11.66 -4.67 26.87
N SER A 348 -10.67 -4.33 27.71
CA SER A 348 -10.66 -3.09 28.51
C SER A 348 -10.51 -1.80 27.68
N PHE A 349 -10.12 -1.91 26.41
CA PHE A 349 -10.05 -0.79 25.47
C PHE A 349 -11.31 -0.67 24.58
N TRP A 350 -12.22 -1.64 24.67
CA TRP A 350 -13.46 -1.67 23.88
C TRP A 350 -14.70 -1.29 24.68
N MET A 351 -14.68 -1.51 26.00
CA MET A 351 -15.70 -1.10 26.97
C MET A 351 -15.37 0.26 27.56
#